data_AF-A0A2J0MCR9-F1
#
_entry.id   AF-A0A2J0MCR9-F1
#
_cell.length_a   1.000
_cell.length_b   1.000
_cell.length_c   1.000
_cell.angle_alpha   90.00
_cell.angle_beta   90.00
_cell.angle_gamma   90.00
#
_symmetry.space_group_name_H-M   'P 1'
#
loop_
_entity.id
_entity.type
_entity.pdbx_description
1 polymer ?
#
loop_
_entity_poly.entity_id
_entity_poly.type
_entity_poly.pdbx_seq_one_letter_code
_entity_poly.pdbx_strand_id
1 'polypeptide(L)' 'MFEGDWACADCGAKITKLPFEPSPDRPVRCLECHRKFKSQFGR' A
#
# COMPACT_ATOMS: atom_id res chain seq x y z
N MET A 1 -12.56 7.92 4.78
CA MET A 1 -12.09 6.68 4.12
C MET A 1 -12.35 6.85 2.64
N PHE A 2 -11.31 6.74 1.82
CA PHE A 2 -11.37 6.86 0.38
C PHE A 2 -11.52 5.46 -0.19
N GLU A 3 -12.54 5.25 -1.02
CA GLU A 3 -12.77 4.00 -1.76
C GLU A 3 -12.37 4.22 -3.22
N GLY A 4 -11.59 3.31 -3.78
CA GLY A 4 -11.04 3.42 -5.13
C GLY A 4 -10.12 2.26 -5.45
N ASP A 5 -9.80 2.02 -6.72
CA ASP A 5 -8.98 0.89 -7.16
C ASP A 5 -7.51 1.29 -7.31
N TRP A 6 -6.70 1.07 -6.26
CA TRP A 6 -5.26 1.28 -6.30
C TRP A 6 -4.49 -0.04 -6.42
N ALA A 7 -3.38 -0.02 -7.14
CA ALA A 7 -2.50 -1.18 -7.25
C ALA A 7 -1.31 -1.03 -6.30
N CYS A 8 -0.99 -2.10 -5.56
CA CYS A 8 0.21 -2.14 -4.74
C CYS A 8 1.45 -2.11 -5.64
N ALA A 9 2.36 -1.17 -5.40
CA ALA A 9 3.57 -1.00 -6.21
C ALA A 9 4.51 -2.23 -6.19
N ASP A 10 4.42 -3.06 -5.16
CA ASP A 10 5.32 -4.20 -4.94
C ASP A 10 4.77 -5.53 -5.47
N CYS A 11 3.46 -5.77 -5.30
CA CYS A 11 2.82 -7.05 -5.61
C CYS A 11 1.64 -6.96 -6.58
N GLY A 12 1.23 -5.76 -6.99
CA GLY A 12 0.07 -5.54 -7.87
C GLY A 12 -1.29 -5.81 -7.22
N ALA A 13 -1.34 -6.07 -5.90
CA ALA A 13 -2.61 -6.30 -5.20
C ALA A 13 -3.54 -5.08 -5.31
N LYS A 14 -4.83 -5.32 -5.55
CA LYS A 14 -5.85 -4.28 -5.55
C LYS A 14 -6.18 -3.83 -4.14
N ILE A 15 -6.17 -2.53 -3.93
CA ILE A 15 -6.51 -1.88 -2.67
C ILE A 15 -7.74 -1.05 -2.96
N THR A 16 -8.84 -1.38 -2.28
CA THR A 16 -10.15 -0.77 -2.52
C THR A 16 -10.49 0.33 -1.53
N LYS A 17 -9.78 0.40 -0.40
CA LYS A 17 -10.08 1.31 0.71
C LYS A 17 -8.81 1.83 1.37
N LEU A 18 -8.70 3.14 1.51
CA LEU A 18 -7.59 3.81 2.20
C LEU A 18 -8.11 4.84 3.21
N PRO A 19 -7.48 4.95 4.40
CA PRO A 19 -7.86 5.98 5.37
C PRO A 19 -7.27 7.38 5.03
N PHE A 20 -6.39 7.47 4.03
CA PHE A 20 -5.74 8.70 3.57
C PHE A 20 -5.95 8.91 2.08
N GLU A 21 -5.76 10.15 1.63
CA GLU A 21 -5.88 10.53 0.22
C GLU A 21 -4.72 9.90 -0.58
N PRO A 22 -5.00 9.05 -1.58
CA PRO A 22 -3.98 8.40 -2.39
C PRO A 22 -3.40 9.39 -3.40
N SER A 23 -2.14 9.74 -3.24
CA SER A 23 -1.42 10.58 -4.21
C SER A 23 -0.85 9.71 -5.34
N PRO A 24 -1.05 10.07 -6.62
CA PRO A 24 -0.48 9.32 -7.76
C PRO A 24 1.06 9.37 -7.80
N ASP A 25 1.66 10.36 -7.12
CA ASP A 25 3.10 10.56 -7.03
C ASP A 25 3.76 9.58 -6.04
N ARG A 26 3.01 9.04 -5.07
CA ARG A 26 3.55 8.12 -4.06
C ARG A 26 3.08 6.68 -4.26
N PRO A 27 4.00 5.70 -4.32
CA PRO A 27 3.62 4.29 -4.43
C PRO A 27 2.88 3.82 -3.16
N VAL A 28 1.61 3.47 -3.32
CA VAL A 28 0.83 2.82 -2.27
C VAL A 28 1.26 1.36 -2.15
N ARG A 29 1.41 0.89 -0.90
CA ARG A 29 1.79 -0.49 -0.57
C ARG A 29 0.69 -1.12 0.26
N CYS A 30 0.34 -2.37 -0.05
CA CYS A 30 -0.63 -3.10 0.76
C CYS A 30 -0.06 -3.41 2.15
N LEU A 31 -0.95 -3.76 3.08
CA LEU A 31 -0.59 -4.05 4.46
C LEU A 31 0.48 -5.16 4.55
N GLU A 32 0.39 -6.16 3.68
CA GLU A 32 1.30 -7.29 3.64
C GLU A 32 2.71 -6.89 3.20
N CYS A 33 2.85 -6.16 2.08
CA CYS A 33 4.15 -5.66 1.63
C CYS A 33 4.76 -4.68 2.64
N HIS A 34 3.93 -3.85 3.29
CA HIS A 34 4.38 -2.96 4.35
C HIS A 34 4.86 -3.72 5.59
N ARG A 35 4.15 -4.77 6.01
CA ARG A 35 4.56 -5.67 7.10
C ARG A 35 5.88 -6.38 6.79
N LYS A 36 6.02 -6.95 5.59
CA LYS A 36 7.26 -7.59 5.12
C LYS A 36 8.44 -6.64 5.15
N PHE A 37 8.26 -5.43 4.62
CA PHE A 37 9.30 -4.40 4.63
C PHE A 37 9.73 -4.02 6.06
N LYS A 38 8.78 -3.80 6.97
CA LYS A 38 9.09 -3.54 8.39
C LYS A 38 9.80 -4.71 9.06
N SER A 39 9.44 -5.94 8.74
CA SER A 39 10.07 -7.13 9.33
C SER A 39 11.52 -7.35 8.87
N GLN A 40 11.88 -6.84 7.68
CA GLN A 40 13.23 -6.98 7.12
C GLN A 40 14.17 -5.88 7.59
N PHE A 41 13.67 -4.65 7.76
CA PHE A 41 14.46 -3.49 8.20
C PHE A 41 14.55 -3.32 9.72
N GLY A 42 13.86 -4.15 10.49
CA GLY A 42 13.89 -4.16 11.97
C GLY A 42 14.75 -5.26 12.57
N ARG A 43 15.78 -5.74 11.85
CA ARG A 43 16.79 -6.69 12.36
C ARG A 43 18.15 -6.02 12.44
#